data_AF-A0A920IDD6-F1
#
_entry.id   AF-A0A920IDD6-F1
#
_cell.length_a   1.000
_cell.length_b   1.000
_cell.length_c   1.000
_cell.angle_alpha   90.00
_cell.angle_beta   90.00
_cell.angle_gamma   90.00
#
_symmetry.space_group_name_H-M   'P 1'
#
loop_
_entity.id
_entity.type
_entity.pdbx_description
1 polymer ?
#
loop_
_entity_poly.entity_id
_entity_poly.type
_entity_poly.pdbx_seq_one_letter_code
_entity_poly.pdbx_strand_id
1 'polypeptide(L)'
;MPHLITIGSEEARDLNIPGRNVEGIYPAMDFLPLQNKAVSGEIKNNEIGINAKDKHVVVIGGGDTGSDCIGTSFRQGAKKVTQLEIMPMPPKKENKELTWPYWPHKLRTSSSQEEGAVRDWSVMTKSFETANGKVKGLKCIKLDSSLKPIKNSEFFIKADLVLLAMGFVHPNTMV
;
A
#
# COMPACT_ATOMS: atom_id res chain seq x y z
N MET A 1 12.16 32.45 -22.71
CA MET A 1 11.96 32.30 -21.25
C MET A 1 12.15 30.83 -20.91
N PRO A 2 12.98 30.47 -19.93
CA PRO A 2 12.97 29.10 -19.41
C PRO A 2 11.63 28.85 -18.69
N HIS A 3 10.96 27.75 -19.05
CA HIS A 3 9.79 27.28 -18.32
C HIS A 3 10.23 26.33 -17.22
N LEU A 4 9.61 26.45 -16.04
CA LEU A 4 9.80 25.55 -14.91
C LEU A 4 8.54 24.71 -14.74
N ILE A 5 8.68 23.37 -14.75
CA ILE A 5 7.56 22.42 -14.62
C ILE A 5 7.66 21.74 -13.25
N THR A 6 6.64 21.90 -12.41
CA THR A 6 6.60 21.45 -11.00
C THR A 6 5.31 20.69 -10.67
N ILE A 7 4.75 19.98 -11.66
CA ILE A 7 3.42 19.33 -11.58
C ILE A 7 3.40 17.99 -10.82
N GLY A 8 4.56 17.40 -10.53
CA GLY A 8 4.63 16.12 -9.81
C GLY A 8 4.11 14.92 -10.62
N SER A 9 3.70 13.85 -9.93
CA SER A 9 3.11 12.65 -10.52
C SER A 9 1.83 12.32 -9.77
N GLU A 10 0.72 12.29 -10.49
CA GLU A 10 -0.62 12.19 -9.89
C GLU A 10 -1.28 10.84 -10.17
N GLU A 11 -0.92 10.20 -11.30
CA GLU A 11 -1.52 8.92 -11.67
C GLU A 11 -0.97 7.79 -10.80
N ALA A 12 -1.81 7.26 -9.91
CA ALA A 12 -1.46 6.15 -9.04
C ALA A 12 -1.31 4.85 -9.84
N ARG A 13 -0.30 4.04 -9.51
CA ARG A 13 -0.15 2.72 -10.11
C ARG A 13 -1.30 1.83 -9.65
N ASP A 14 -2.05 1.30 -10.62
CA ASP A 14 -3.15 0.36 -10.35
C ASP A 14 -2.71 -1.12 -10.40
N LEU A 15 -3.55 -2.01 -9.88
CA LEU A 15 -3.38 -3.46 -9.93
C LEU A 15 -4.56 -4.13 -10.61
N ASN A 16 -4.48 -4.21 -11.94
CA ASN A 16 -5.50 -4.80 -12.81
C ASN A 16 -5.47 -6.33 -12.79
N ILE A 17 -5.99 -6.91 -11.71
CA ILE A 17 -6.14 -8.36 -11.51
C ILE A 17 -7.60 -8.74 -11.23
N PRO A 18 -7.99 -10.03 -11.34
CA PRO A 18 -9.35 -10.45 -11.08
C PRO A 18 -9.86 -9.98 -9.70
N GLY A 19 -11.07 -9.43 -9.68
CA GLY A 19 -11.72 -8.91 -8.48
C GLY A 19 -11.37 -7.46 -8.09
N ARG A 20 -10.56 -6.74 -8.89
CA ARG A 20 -10.13 -5.36 -8.61
C ARG A 20 -11.27 -4.33 -8.46
N ASN A 21 -12.36 -4.50 -9.20
CA ASN A 21 -13.43 -3.50 -9.35
C ASN A 21 -14.61 -3.76 -8.39
N VAL A 22 -14.33 -3.77 -7.09
CA VAL A 22 -15.32 -3.92 -6.01
C VAL A 22 -15.09 -2.91 -4.89
N GLU A 23 -16.10 -2.70 -4.04
CA GLU A 23 -15.97 -1.84 -2.87
C GLU A 23 -14.90 -2.39 -1.90
N GLY A 24 -14.12 -1.49 -1.30
CA GLY A 24 -13.08 -1.85 -0.35
C GLY A 24 -11.68 -1.95 -0.95
N ILE A 25 -11.47 -1.66 -2.23
CA ILE A 25 -10.12 -1.63 -2.86
C ILE A 25 -9.89 -0.25 -3.46
N TYR A 26 -8.95 0.50 -2.87
CA TYR A 26 -8.72 1.90 -3.22
C TYR A 26 -7.23 2.19 -3.42
N PRO A 27 -6.87 3.07 -4.38
CA PRO A 27 -5.60 3.77 -4.35
C PRO A 27 -5.34 4.44 -2.99
N ALA A 28 -4.09 4.44 -2.53
CA ALA A 28 -3.73 5.10 -1.27
C ALA A 28 -4.11 6.59 -1.26
N MET A 29 -4.06 7.26 -2.41
CA MET A 29 -4.41 8.67 -2.54
C MET A 29 -5.90 8.97 -2.51
N ASP A 30 -6.76 7.97 -2.57
CA ASP A 30 -8.19 8.16 -2.29
C ASP A 30 -8.44 8.14 -0.77
N PHE A 31 -7.53 7.55 0.00
CA PHE A 31 -7.66 7.36 1.45
C PHE A 31 -6.96 8.45 2.26
N LEU A 32 -5.68 8.73 1.96
CA LEU A 32 -4.84 9.59 2.79
C LEU A 32 -5.28 11.07 2.81
N PRO A 33 -5.63 11.71 1.68
CA PRO A 33 -6.08 13.11 1.69
C PRO A 33 -7.35 13.34 2.49
N LEU A 34 -8.25 12.34 2.55
CA LEU A 34 -9.48 12.44 3.34
C LEU A 34 -9.16 12.50 4.84
N GLN A 35 -8.15 11.75 5.30
CA GLN A 35 -7.67 11.87 6.67
C GLN A 35 -7.04 13.25 6.93
N ASN A 36 -6.25 13.78 5.99
CA ASN A 36 -5.64 15.11 6.14
C ASN A 36 -6.71 16.20 6.28
N LYS A 37 -7.75 16.17 5.42
CA LYS A 37 -8.89 17.09 5.50
C LYS A 37 -9.67 16.99 6.81
N ALA A 38 -9.79 15.78 7.36
CA ALA A 38 -10.46 15.59 8.64
C ALA A 38 -9.63 16.15 9.81
N VAL A 39 -8.30 16.01 9.76
CA VAL A 39 -7.37 16.57 10.75
C VAL A 39 -7.31 18.09 10.67
N SER A 40 -7.35 18.67 9.47
CA SER A 40 -7.38 20.13 9.28
C SER A 40 -8.73 20.75 9.65
N GLY A 41 -9.78 19.95 9.81
CA GLY A 41 -11.14 20.39 10.08
C GLY A 41 -11.93 20.85 8.85
N GLU A 42 -11.40 20.64 7.64
CA GLU A 42 -12.11 20.89 6.38
C GLU A 42 -13.33 19.98 6.22
N ILE A 43 -13.24 18.75 6.72
CA ILE A 43 -14.35 17.80 6.82
C ILE A 43 -14.42 17.23 8.22
N LYS A 44 -15.57 16.68 8.61
CA LYS A 44 -15.71 15.95 9.87
C LYS A 44 -15.21 14.51 9.71
N ASN A 45 -14.77 13.89 10.80
CA ASN A 45 -14.32 12.49 10.80
C ASN A 45 -15.37 11.49 10.27
N ASN A 46 -16.66 11.78 10.42
CA ASN A 46 -17.75 10.95 9.91
C ASN A 46 -18.03 11.15 8.40
N GLU A 47 -17.35 12.09 7.75
CA GLU A 47 -17.51 12.42 6.32
C GLU A 47 -16.39 11.82 5.44
N ILE A 48 -15.37 11.18 6.04
CA ILE A 48 -14.19 10.62 5.34
C ILE A 48 -14.58 9.55 4.29
N GLY A 49 -15.73 8.88 4.40
CA GLY A 49 -16.21 7.90 3.39
C GLY A 49 -15.44 6.56 3.35
N ILE A 50 -14.11 6.59 3.35
CA ILE A 50 -13.24 5.40 3.42
C ILE A 50 -12.63 5.30 4.82
N ASN A 51 -13.08 4.32 5.60
CA ASN A 51 -12.69 4.18 7.00
C ASN A 51 -12.18 2.76 7.32
N ALA A 52 -11.08 2.67 8.06
CA ALA A 52 -10.42 1.42 8.46
C ALA A 52 -10.91 0.83 9.80
N LYS A 53 -11.78 1.53 10.53
CA LYS A 53 -12.32 1.11 11.83
C LYS A 53 -12.89 -0.30 11.76
N ASP A 54 -12.49 -1.13 12.71
CA ASP A 54 -12.97 -2.50 12.89
C ASP A 54 -12.69 -3.46 11.69
N LYS A 55 -11.81 -3.06 10.76
CA LYS A 55 -11.48 -3.82 9.54
C LYS A 55 -10.11 -4.50 9.61
N HIS A 56 -9.96 -5.58 8.84
CA HIS A 56 -8.68 -6.12 8.41
C HIS A 56 -8.22 -5.35 7.18
N VAL A 57 -7.15 -4.58 7.31
CA VAL A 57 -6.59 -3.75 6.24
C VAL A 57 -5.38 -4.43 5.63
N VAL A 58 -5.31 -4.46 4.30
CA VAL A 58 -4.11 -4.86 3.56
C VAL A 58 -3.57 -3.67 2.78
N VAL A 59 -2.30 -3.32 3.01
CA VAL A 59 -1.59 -2.27 2.29
C VAL A 59 -0.61 -2.93 1.32
N ILE A 60 -0.77 -2.70 0.01
CA ILE A 60 0.11 -3.24 -1.02
C ILE A 60 1.13 -2.16 -1.40
N GLY A 61 2.38 -2.36 -0.98
CA GLY A 61 3.50 -1.44 -1.21
C GLY A 61 4.31 -1.13 0.06
N GLY A 62 5.65 -1.20 -0.06
CA GLY A 62 6.61 -1.02 1.04
C GLY A 62 7.11 0.39 1.29
N GLY A 63 6.76 1.37 0.44
CA GLY A 63 7.26 2.75 0.52
C GLY A 63 6.59 3.62 1.59
N ASP A 64 6.92 4.91 1.59
CA ASP A 64 6.44 5.89 2.58
C ASP A 64 4.90 6.04 2.53
N THR A 65 4.31 6.09 1.34
CA THR A 65 2.85 6.07 1.18
C THR A 65 2.21 4.86 1.86
N GLY A 66 2.86 3.69 1.79
CA GLY A 66 2.41 2.48 2.49
C GLY A 66 2.50 2.63 4.01
N SER A 67 3.58 3.22 4.51
CA SER A 67 3.75 3.56 5.93
C SER A 67 2.64 4.50 6.44
N ASP A 68 2.27 5.52 5.65
CA ASP A 68 1.21 6.47 6.02
C ASP A 68 -0.17 5.80 6.02
N CYS A 69 -0.44 4.91 5.06
CA CYS A 69 -1.66 4.10 5.05
C CYS A 69 -1.76 3.22 6.29
N ILE A 70 -0.65 2.62 6.74
CA ILE A 70 -0.62 1.80 7.96
C ILE A 70 -0.95 2.65 9.17
N GLY A 71 -0.24 3.77 9.36
CA GLY A 71 -0.42 4.63 10.51
C GLY A 71 -1.84 5.19 10.60
N THR A 72 -2.37 5.67 9.47
CA THR A 72 -3.75 6.16 9.37
C THR A 72 -4.77 5.06 9.69
N SER A 73 -4.56 3.85 9.18
CA SER A 73 -5.46 2.72 9.44
C SER A 73 -5.55 2.37 10.93
N PHE A 74 -4.41 2.35 11.63
CA PHE A 74 -4.41 2.13 13.08
C PHE A 74 -5.08 3.27 13.84
N ARG A 75 -4.82 4.53 13.47
CA ARG A 75 -5.46 5.72 14.08
C ARG A 75 -6.99 5.74 13.88
N GLN A 76 -7.47 5.17 12.78
CA GLN A 76 -8.91 4.96 12.55
C GLN A 76 -9.48 3.74 13.29
N GLY A 77 -8.67 2.92 13.96
CA GLY A 77 -9.11 1.77 14.75
C GLY A 77 -9.21 0.46 13.96
N ALA A 78 -8.33 0.23 13.00
CA ALA A 78 -8.22 -1.06 12.32
C ALA A 78 -7.95 -2.22 13.30
N LYS A 79 -8.60 -3.37 13.07
CA LYS A 79 -8.36 -4.59 13.87
C LYS A 79 -7.00 -5.20 13.59
N LYS A 80 -6.56 -5.14 12.34
CA LYS A 80 -5.28 -5.67 11.88
C LYS A 80 -4.87 -4.97 10.60
N VAL A 81 -3.59 -4.61 10.50
CA VAL A 81 -3.00 -4.08 9.27
C VAL A 81 -1.90 -5.03 8.81
N THR A 82 -1.95 -5.42 7.53
CA THR A 82 -0.91 -6.27 6.89
C THR A 82 -0.34 -5.53 5.69
N GLN A 83 0.98 -5.33 5.67
CA GLN A 83 1.70 -4.75 4.55
C GLN A 83 2.31 -5.85 3.69
N LEU A 84 2.10 -5.77 2.37
CA LEU A 84 2.68 -6.69 1.40
C LEU A 84 3.69 -5.94 0.51
N GLU A 85 4.86 -6.54 0.35
CA GLU A 85 5.91 -6.09 -0.56
C GLU A 85 6.20 -7.18 -1.59
N ILE A 86 6.28 -6.79 -2.86
CA ILE A 86 6.59 -7.71 -3.96
C ILE A 86 8.08 -8.06 -3.97
N MET A 87 8.93 -7.13 -3.52
CA MET A 87 10.37 -7.33 -3.44
C MET A 87 10.77 -8.18 -2.22
N PRO A 88 11.93 -8.84 -2.27
CA PRO A 88 12.52 -9.51 -1.11
C PRO A 88 12.78 -8.53 0.03
N MET A 89 12.82 -9.07 1.25
CA MET A 89 13.16 -8.30 2.45
C MET A 89 14.54 -7.64 2.27
N PRO A 90 14.64 -6.30 2.35
CA PRO A 90 15.93 -5.62 2.24
C PRO A 90 16.88 -6.01 3.39
N PRO A 91 18.19 -5.88 3.22
CA PRO A 91 19.15 -6.21 4.27
C PRO A 91 19.02 -5.25 5.46
N LYS A 92 19.27 -5.74 6.68
CA LYS A 92 19.21 -4.89 7.89
C LYS A 92 20.23 -3.75 7.89
N LYS A 93 21.38 -3.95 7.25
CA LYS A 93 22.44 -2.95 7.08
C LYS A 93 22.69 -2.74 5.59
N GLU A 94 22.87 -1.49 5.20
CA GLU A 94 23.28 -1.13 3.84
C GLU A 94 24.74 -1.51 3.59
N ASN A 95 25.10 -1.76 2.34
CA ASN A 95 26.50 -1.76 1.92
C ASN A 95 26.85 -0.36 1.39
N LYS A 96 27.55 0.44 2.21
CA LYS A 96 27.85 1.84 1.88
C LYS A 96 28.72 2.00 0.64
N GLU A 97 29.75 1.16 0.50
CA GLU A 97 30.69 1.21 -0.63
C GLU A 97 29.98 0.96 -1.96
N LEU A 98 29.04 0.02 -1.98
CA LEU A 98 28.26 -0.30 -3.19
C LEU A 98 27.15 0.70 -3.48
N THR A 99 26.68 1.45 -2.49
CA THR A 99 25.46 2.27 -2.68
C THR A 99 25.73 3.76 -2.82
N TRP A 100 26.85 4.29 -2.31
CA TRP A 100 27.16 5.72 -2.47
C TRP A 100 27.39 6.09 -3.95
N PRO A 101 26.82 7.20 -4.47
CA PRO A 101 26.05 8.27 -3.81
C PRO A 101 24.51 8.06 -3.84
N TYR A 102 24.03 6.89 -4.23
CA TYR A 102 22.61 6.55 -4.28
C TYR A 102 22.01 6.33 -2.89
N TRP A 103 20.68 6.32 -2.85
CA TRP A 103 19.94 6.06 -1.62
C TRP A 103 20.18 4.62 -1.14
N PRO A 104 20.51 4.40 0.14
CA PRO A 104 20.90 3.09 0.61
C PRO A 104 19.74 2.09 0.62
N HIS A 105 20.00 0.92 0.02
CA HIS A 105 19.11 -0.23 0.07
C HIS A 105 19.27 -0.95 1.41
N LYS A 106 18.33 -0.68 2.33
CA LYS A 106 18.27 -1.29 3.66
C LYS A 106 16.83 -1.40 4.12
N LEU A 107 16.58 -2.33 5.04
CA LEU A 107 15.31 -2.45 5.70
C LEU A 107 15.07 -1.18 6.52
N ARG A 108 13.96 -0.51 6.23
CA ARG A 108 13.46 0.60 7.01
C ARG A 108 12.19 0.15 7.72
N THR A 109 12.09 0.55 8.97
CA THR A 109 10.89 0.38 9.79
C THR A 109 10.50 1.75 10.29
N SER A 110 9.29 2.20 9.97
CA SER A 110 8.71 3.44 10.49
C SER A 110 7.98 3.19 11.79
N SER A 111 7.69 4.26 12.55
CA SER A 111 6.85 4.19 13.74
C SER A 111 5.47 3.58 13.44
N SER A 112 4.87 3.93 12.30
CA SER A 112 3.60 3.34 11.84
C SER A 112 3.67 1.82 11.71
N GLN A 113 4.80 1.28 11.23
CA GLN A 113 4.99 -0.16 11.14
C GLN A 113 5.22 -0.80 12.53
N GLU A 114 5.90 -0.09 13.43
CA GLU A 114 6.13 -0.51 14.81
C GLU A 114 4.86 -0.56 15.68
N GLU A 115 3.77 0.11 15.25
CA GLU A 115 2.45 0.04 15.89
C GLU A 115 1.77 -1.35 15.77
N GLY A 116 2.45 -2.34 15.17
CA GLY A 116 2.02 -3.74 15.13
C GLY A 116 1.61 -4.22 13.75
N ALA A 117 2.04 -3.55 12.68
CA ALA A 117 1.77 -3.99 11.32
C ALA A 117 2.47 -5.32 11.03
N VAL A 118 1.71 -6.29 10.54
CA VAL A 118 2.31 -7.52 9.97
C VAL A 118 2.91 -7.14 8.63
N ARG A 119 4.18 -7.47 8.40
CA ARG A 119 4.88 -7.17 7.15
C ARG A 119 5.28 -8.47 6.48
N ASP A 120 5.00 -8.58 5.19
CA ASP A 120 5.36 -9.75 4.40
C ASP A 120 6.00 -9.35 3.08
N TRP A 121 7.04 -10.09 2.69
CA TRP A 121 7.91 -9.80 1.54
C TRP A 121 7.86 -10.93 0.52
N SER A 122 8.30 -10.62 -0.69
CA SER A 122 8.24 -11.53 -1.83
C SER A 122 6.82 -12.07 -2.03
N VAL A 123 5.82 -11.19 -1.97
CA VAL A 123 4.41 -11.55 -2.12
C VAL A 123 3.82 -10.91 -3.37
N MET A 124 3.26 -11.74 -4.25
CA MET A 124 2.46 -11.29 -5.38
C MET A 124 0.98 -11.57 -5.11
N THR A 125 0.13 -10.56 -5.28
CA THR A 125 -1.33 -10.72 -5.25
C THR A 125 -1.80 -11.23 -6.61
N LYS A 126 -2.49 -12.38 -6.64
CA LYS A 126 -3.02 -13.00 -7.87
C LYS A 126 -4.45 -12.58 -8.17
N SER A 127 -5.28 -12.47 -7.14
CA SER A 127 -6.67 -12.02 -7.27
C SER A 127 -7.19 -11.47 -5.95
N PHE A 128 -8.22 -10.64 -6.05
CA PHE A 128 -9.06 -10.26 -4.93
C PHE A 128 -10.26 -11.20 -4.85
N GLU A 129 -10.49 -11.77 -3.68
CA GLU A 129 -11.70 -12.55 -3.40
C GLU A 129 -12.79 -11.60 -2.96
N THR A 130 -13.96 -11.72 -3.56
CA THR A 130 -15.06 -10.78 -3.38
C THR A 130 -16.32 -11.52 -2.92
N ALA A 131 -17.15 -10.83 -2.14
CA ALA A 131 -18.46 -11.31 -1.72
C ALA A 131 -19.41 -10.12 -1.63
N ASN A 132 -20.61 -10.24 -2.21
CA ASN A 132 -21.64 -9.19 -2.19
C ASN A 132 -21.13 -7.83 -2.69
N GLY A 133 -20.29 -7.81 -3.72
CA GLY A 133 -19.73 -6.58 -4.29
C GLY A 133 -18.64 -5.90 -3.44
N LYS A 134 -18.12 -6.57 -2.41
CA LYS A 134 -17.03 -6.06 -1.55
C LYS A 134 -15.84 -7.03 -1.51
N VAL A 135 -14.65 -6.51 -1.23
CA VAL A 135 -13.48 -7.35 -0.96
C VAL A 135 -13.65 -8.14 0.33
N LYS A 136 -13.22 -9.41 0.31
CA LYS A 136 -13.18 -10.32 1.48
C LYS A 136 -11.74 -10.76 1.78
N GLY A 137 -10.86 -10.66 0.80
CA GLY A 137 -9.44 -10.97 0.95
C GLY A 137 -8.71 -11.06 -0.36
N LEU A 138 -7.48 -11.57 -0.28
CA LEU A 138 -6.55 -11.67 -1.39
C LEU A 138 -6.06 -13.11 -1.50
N LYS A 139 -5.98 -13.63 -2.72
CA LYS A 139 -5.15 -14.80 -3.02
C LYS A 139 -3.77 -14.31 -3.40
N CYS A 140 -2.76 -14.78 -2.67
CA CYS A 140 -1.38 -14.39 -2.82
C CYS A 140 -0.51 -15.60 -3.11
N ILE A 141 0.70 -15.37 -3.61
CA ILE A 141 1.72 -16.39 -3.86
C ILE A 141 3.09 -15.84 -3.45
N LYS A 142 3.98 -16.70 -2.96
CA LYS A 142 5.36 -16.32 -2.68
C LYS A 142 6.19 -16.26 -3.95
N LEU A 143 7.15 -15.34 -3.96
CA LEU A 143 8.12 -15.19 -5.03
C LEU A 143 9.51 -15.65 -4.56
N ASP A 144 10.29 -16.19 -5.50
CA ASP A 144 11.71 -16.43 -5.29
C ASP A 144 12.55 -15.14 -5.47
N SER A 145 13.87 -15.26 -5.34
CA SER A 145 14.81 -14.15 -5.52
C SER A 145 14.82 -13.59 -6.95
N SER A 146 14.30 -14.33 -7.93
CA SER A 146 14.15 -13.90 -9.32
C SER A 146 12.75 -13.38 -9.62
N LEU A 147 11.95 -13.08 -8.58
CA LEU A 147 10.56 -12.60 -8.66
C LEU A 147 9.62 -13.57 -9.38
N LYS A 148 9.93 -14.87 -9.38
CA LYS A 148 9.08 -15.90 -9.98
C LYS A 148 8.22 -16.57 -8.92
N PRO A 149 6.95 -16.91 -9.21
CA PRO A 149 6.09 -17.60 -8.25
C PRO A 149 6.65 -18.97 -7.83
N ILE A 150 6.72 -19.19 -6.52
CA ILE A 150 7.13 -20.47 -5.94
C ILE A 150 5.93 -21.43 -6.00
N LYS A 151 6.13 -22.61 -6.60
CA LYS A 151 5.09 -23.64 -6.71
C LYS A 151 4.55 -24.05 -5.34
N ASN A 152 3.24 -24.23 -5.22
CA ASN A 152 2.54 -24.63 -4.00
C ASN A 152 2.70 -23.65 -2.80
N SER A 153 3.02 -22.38 -3.07
CA SER A 153 3.16 -21.34 -2.05
C SER A 153 1.98 -20.36 -2.02
N GLU A 154 0.84 -20.76 -2.58
CA GLU A 154 -0.36 -19.93 -2.58
C GLU A 154 -0.99 -19.88 -1.19
N PHE A 155 -1.46 -18.70 -0.80
CA PHE A 155 -2.09 -18.49 0.50
C PHE A 155 -3.14 -17.38 0.42
N PHE A 156 -4.02 -17.35 1.42
CA PHE A 156 -5.11 -16.38 1.50
C PHE A 156 -4.89 -15.40 2.65
N ILE A 157 -5.11 -14.11 2.39
CA ILE A 157 -5.13 -13.06 3.42
C ILE A 157 -6.54 -12.46 3.47
N LYS A 158 -7.18 -12.51 4.64
CA LYS A 158 -8.46 -11.82 4.88
C LYS A 158 -8.25 -10.30 4.83
N ALA A 159 -9.13 -9.60 4.11
CA ALA A 159 -9.15 -8.14 4.05
C ALA A 159 -10.57 -7.62 3.85
N ASP A 160 -10.93 -6.57 4.60
CA ASP A 160 -12.16 -5.80 4.41
C ASP A 160 -11.87 -4.44 3.76
N LEU A 161 -10.60 -4.04 3.72
CA LEU A 161 -10.09 -2.85 3.05
C LEU A 161 -8.70 -3.14 2.47
N VAL A 162 -8.47 -2.79 1.22
CA VAL A 162 -7.20 -2.88 0.52
C VAL A 162 -6.80 -1.49 0.05
N LEU A 163 -5.57 -1.08 0.39
CA LEU A 163 -4.98 0.19 0.00
C LEU A 163 -3.79 -0.06 -0.94
N LEU A 164 -3.87 0.45 -2.17
CA LEU A 164 -2.83 0.31 -3.20
C LEU A 164 -1.83 1.46 -3.06
N ALA A 165 -0.67 1.18 -2.46
CA ALA A 165 0.40 2.13 -2.21
C ALA A 165 1.66 1.80 -3.06
N MET A 166 1.46 1.52 -4.34
CA MET A 166 2.49 0.99 -5.26
C MET A 166 3.23 2.10 -6.05
N GLY A 167 3.11 3.35 -5.61
CA GLY A 167 3.69 4.53 -6.25
C GLY A 167 2.84 5.08 -7.40
N PHE A 168 3.44 5.98 -8.18
CA PHE A 168 2.80 6.74 -9.25
C PHE A 168 3.54 6.52 -10.56
N VAL A 169 2.88 6.76 -11.70
CA VAL A 169 3.43 6.49 -13.04
C VAL A 169 3.76 7.75 -13.83
N HIS A 170 2.91 8.79 -13.81
CA HIS A 170 3.12 10.04 -14.54
C HIS A 170 2.22 11.18 -13.99
N PRO A 171 2.42 12.45 -14.41
CA PRO A 171 1.43 13.52 -14.20
C PRO A 171 0.08 13.14 -14.80
N ASN A 172 -1.02 13.69 -14.28
CA ASN A 172 -2.33 13.43 -14.86
C ASN A 172 -2.38 14.03 -16.27
N THR A 173 -2.88 13.26 -17.24
CA THR A 173 -3.04 13.72 -18.64
C THR A 173 -4.33 14.48 -18.87
N MET A 174 -5.26 14.45 -17.91
CA MET A 174 -6.52 15.19 -17.94
C MET A 174 -6.37 16.50 -17.18
N VAL A 175 -5.78 17.48 -17.86
CA VAL A 175 -5.86 18.91 -17.49
C VAL A 175 -6.70 19.62 -18.54
#